data_AF-A0A945H388-F1
#
_entry.id   AF-A0A945H388-F1
#
_cell.length_a   1.000
_cell.length_b   1.000
_cell.length_c   1.000
_cell.angle_alpha   90.00
_cell.angle_beta   90.00
_cell.angle_gamma   90.00
#
_symmetry.space_group_name_H-M   'P 1'
#
loop_
_entity.id
_entity.type
_entity.pdbx_description
1 polymer ?
#
loop_
_entity_poly.entity_id
_entity_poly.type
_entity_poly.pdbx_seq_one_letter_code
_entity_poly.pdbx_strand_id
1 'polypeptide(L)'
;MNKIILLITLLCTTNIFAESIEDQVQRKMDMQTLSTGLEMVQKGILYNNPSLTKTGISMIKKGQKKLIESHGEDLKKYLPMDSAFAFKFAKSAAKRIQDYSDELTEDLNSKKDYMKISASYTHIMNECAGCHLRIRKW
;
A
#
# COMPACT_ATOMS: atom_id res chain seq x y z
N MET A 1 -20.75 -29.16 38.39
CA MET A 1 -20.02 -27.88 38.23
C MET A 1 -18.81 -27.99 37.30
N ASN A 2 -18.02 -29.06 37.34
CA ASN A 2 -16.78 -29.18 36.54
C ASN A 2 -16.98 -29.22 35.01
N LYS A 3 -18.13 -29.68 34.50
CA LYS A 3 -18.41 -29.74 33.04
C LYS A 3 -18.75 -28.38 32.42
N ILE A 4 -19.32 -27.45 33.19
CA ILE A 4 -19.68 -26.11 32.72
C ILE A 4 -18.44 -25.21 32.68
N ILE A 5 -17.53 -25.36 33.64
CA ILE A 5 -16.25 -24.63 33.67
C ILE A 5 -15.37 -25.01 32.47
N LEU A 6 -15.36 -26.29 32.07
CA LEU A 6 -14.59 -26.79 30.93
C LEU A 6 -15.11 -26.28 29.57
N LEU A 7 -16.42 -26.02 29.46
CA LEU A 7 -17.05 -25.47 28.25
C LEU A 7 -16.76 -23.97 28.10
N ILE A 8 -16.72 -23.22 29.21
CA ILE A 8 -16.44 -21.78 29.21
C ILE A 8 -14.96 -21.50 28.88
N THR A 9 -14.03 -22.34 29.34
CA THR A 9 -12.61 -22.22 28.97
C THR A 9 -12.31 -22.50 27.50
N LEU A 10 -13.12 -23.32 26.82
CA LEU A 10 -12.92 -23.64 25.41
C LEU A 10 -13.34 -22.48 24.49
N LEU A 11 -14.38 -21.72 24.87
CA LEU A 11 -14.91 -20.57 24.12
C LEU A 11 -14.04 -19.30 24.20
N CYS A 12 -13.15 -19.19 25.19
CA CYS A 12 -12.29 -18.01 25.33
C CYS A 12 -10.99 -18.06 24.49
N THR A 13 -10.65 -19.21 23.89
CA THR A 13 -9.38 -19.37 23.15
C THR A 13 -9.44 -18.92 21.68
N THR A 14 -10.63 -18.67 21.13
CA THR A 14 -10.79 -18.31 19.70
C THR A 14 -10.59 -16.82 19.40
N ASN A 15 -10.55 -15.95 20.42
CA ASN A 15 -10.47 -14.50 20.20
C ASN A 15 -9.04 -13.96 19.99
N ILE A 16 -8.00 -14.76 20.26
CA ILE A 16 -6.60 -14.29 20.20
C ILE A 16 -6.05 -14.30 18.76
N PHE A 17 -6.72 -14.99 17.82
CA PHE A 17 -6.25 -15.08 16.42
C PHE A 17 -6.96 -14.13 15.44
N ALA A 18 -8.07 -13.49 15.85
CA ALA A 18 -8.89 -12.67 14.97
C ALA A 18 -8.18 -11.39 14.50
N GLU A 19 -7.43 -10.73 15.39
CA GLU A 19 -6.70 -9.48 15.11
C GLU A 19 -5.68 -9.68 13.95
N SER A 20 -5.02 -10.84 13.89
CA SER A 20 -4.00 -11.12 12.87
C SER A 20 -4.53 -11.41 11.46
N ILE A 21 -5.81 -11.78 11.31
CA ILE A 21 -6.40 -12.12 10.00
C ILE A 21 -6.95 -10.87 9.33
N GLU A 22 -7.64 -10.02 10.09
CA GLU A 22 -8.23 -8.79 9.58
C GLU A 22 -7.16 -7.84 9.03
N ASP A 23 -6.04 -7.68 9.74
CA ASP A 23 -4.91 -6.84 9.29
C ASP A 23 -4.28 -7.34 8.00
N GLN A 24 -4.17 -8.66 7.83
CA GLN A 24 -3.63 -9.26 6.60
C GLN A 24 -4.57 -9.04 5.41
N VAL A 25 -5.87 -9.19 5.62
CA VAL A 25 -6.89 -8.93 4.59
C VAL A 25 -6.85 -7.45 4.21
N GLN A 26 -6.83 -6.55 5.19
CA GLN A 26 -6.75 -5.11 4.92
C GLN A 26 -5.48 -4.73 4.16
N ARG A 27 -4.31 -5.26 4.56
CA ARG A 27 -3.05 -5.02 3.84
C ARG A 27 -3.11 -5.46 2.40
N LYS A 28 -3.69 -6.63 2.13
CA LYS A 28 -3.87 -7.13 0.77
C LYS A 28 -4.78 -6.22 -0.05
N MET A 29 -5.88 -5.74 0.54
CA MET A 29 -6.77 -4.78 -0.12
C MET A 29 -6.08 -3.44 -0.41
N ASP A 30 -5.22 -2.96 0.48
CA ASP A 30 -4.45 -1.74 0.28
C ASP A 30 -3.44 -1.90 -0.87
N MET A 31 -2.75 -3.05 -0.92
CA MET A 31 -1.87 -3.42 -2.04
C MET A 31 -2.64 -3.53 -3.37
N GLN A 32 -3.83 -4.11 -3.37
CA GLN A 32 -4.69 -4.17 -4.55
C GLN A 32 -5.12 -2.77 -5.01
N THR A 33 -5.45 -1.89 -4.06
CA THR A 33 -5.79 -0.49 -4.35
C THR A 33 -4.64 0.23 -5.05
N LEU A 34 -3.41 0.05 -4.55
CA LEU A 34 -2.19 0.58 -5.18
C LEU A 34 -2.01 0.03 -6.61
N SER A 35 -2.13 -1.29 -6.78
CA SER A 35 -1.98 -1.96 -8.08
C SER A 35 -3.02 -1.45 -9.09
N THR A 36 -4.28 -1.35 -8.70
CA THR A 36 -5.34 -0.83 -9.58
C THR A 36 -5.08 0.63 -9.94
N GLY A 37 -4.62 1.45 -8.99
CA GLY A 37 -4.25 2.83 -9.26
C GLY A 37 -3.13 2.95 -10.29
N LEU A 38 -2.07 2.14 -10.17
CA LEU A 38 -0.97 2.07 -11.14
C LEU A 38 -1.43 1.66 -12.54
N GLU A 39 -2.29 0.65 -12.63
CA GLU A 39 -2.85 0.19 -13.90
C GLU A 39 -3.70 1.29 -14.56
N MET A 40 -4.52 2.00 -13.78
CA MET A 40 -5.32 3.12 -14.27
C MET A 40 -4.45 4.29 -14.75
N VAL A 41 -3.39 4.66 -14.02
CA VAL A 41 -2.44 5.69 -14.47
C VAL A 41 -1.78 5.26 -15.79
N GLN A 42 -1.28 4.03 -15.87
CA GLN A 42 -0.65 3.52 -17.08
C GLN A 42 -1.59 3.55 -18.29
N LYS A 43 -2.81 3.01 -18.14
CA LYS A 43 -3.84 3.06 -19.18
C LYS A 43 -4.21 4.51 -19.53
N GLY A 44 -4.30 5.37 -18.51
CA GLY A 44 -4.58 6.80 -18.68
C GLY A 44 -3.53 7.52 -19.52
N ILE A 45 -2.25 7.22 -19.31
CA ILE A 45 -1.14 7.72 -20.12
C ILE A 45 -1.23 7.19 -21.55
N LEU A 46 -1.33 5.86 -21.72
CA LEU A 46 -1.30 5.20 -23.03
C LEU A 46 -2.48 5.60 -23.94
N TYR A 47 -3.66 5.84 -23.35
CA TYR A 47 -4.87 6.21 -24.09
C TYR A 47 -5.18 7.71 -24.04
N ASN A 48 -4.25 8.55 -23.55
CA ASN A 48 -4.48 9.99 -23.40
C ASN A 48 -5.80 10.32 -22.65
N ASN A 49 -6.08 9.57 -21.58
CA ASN A 49 -7.28 9.70 -20.76
C ASN A 49 -6.94 10.33 -19.40
N PRO A 50 -7.03 11.67 -19.28
CA PRO A 50 -6.66 12.38 -18.05
C PRO A 50 -7.60 12.09 -16.88
N SER A 51 -8.87 11.76 -17.14
CA SER A 51 -9.83 11.39 -16.09
C SER A 51 -9.44 10.06 -15.44
N LEU A 52 -9.10 9.07 -16.28
CA LEU A 52 -8.61 7.78 -15.82
C LEU A 52 -7.28 7.92 -15.06
N THR A 53 -6.36 8.75 -15.58
CA THR A 53 -5.10 9.07 -14.91
C THR A 53 -5.35 9.65 -13.53
N LYS A 54 -6.20 10.68 -13.42
CA LYS A 54 -6.55 11.32 -12.14
C LYS A 54 -7.20 10.35 -11.14
N THR A 55 -8.05 9.46 -11.63
CA THR A 55 -8.67 8.41 -10.81
C THR A 55 -7.61 7.45 -10.27
N GLY A 56 -6.68 7.01 -11.13
CA GLY A 56 -5.56 6.18 -10.72
C GLY A 56 -4.67 6.83 -9.66
N ILE A 57 -4.32 8.12 -9.84
CA ILE A 57 -3.55 8.88 -8.83
C ILE A 57 -4.26 8.90 -7.48
N SER A 58 -5.58 9.15 -7.47
CA SER A 58 -6.38 9.15 -6.23
C SER A 58 -6.33 7.79 -5.52
N MET A 59 -6.41 6.70 -6.29
CA MET A 59 -6.28 5.34 -5.73
C MET A 59 -4.89 5.08 -5.15
N ILE A 60 -3.82 5.51 -5.82
CA ILE A 60 -2.44 5.39 -5.31
C ILE A 60 -2.30 6.16 -3.99
N LYS A 61 -2.75 7.42 -3.94
CA LYS A 61 -2.71 8.25 -2.73
C LYS A 61 -3.50 7.62 -1.58
N LYS A 62 -4.68 7.04 -1.87
CA LYS A 62 -5.49 6.34 -0.88
C LYS A 62 -4.81 5.07 -0.35
N GLY A 63 -4.25 4.25 -1.23
CA GLY A 63 -3.58 3.00 -0.88
C GLY A 63 -2.31 3.23 -0.07
N GLN A 64 -1.46 4.19 -0.46
CA GLN A 64 -0.21 4.47 0.26
C GLN A 64 -0.49 5.02 1.67
N LYS A 65 -1.50 5.89 1.83
CA LYS A 65 -1.84 6.48 3.13
C LYS A 65 -2.20 5.39 4.13
N LYS A 66 -3.05 4.44 3.70
CA LYS A 66 -3.42 3.28 4.52
C LYS A 66 -2.25 2.36 4.83
N LEU A 67 -1.29 2.21 3.91
CA LEU A 67 -0.07 1.46 4.17
C LEU A 67 0.68 1.98 5.40
N ILE A 68 0.82 3.30 5.51
CA ILE A 68 1.53 3.95 6.62
C ILE A 68 0.70 3.91 7.91
N GLU A 69 -0.59 4.24 7.80
CA GLU A 69 -1.48 4.41 8.96
C GLU A 69 -1.91 3.08 9.58
N SER A 70 -2.24 2.08 8.77
CA SER A 70 -2.82 0.80 9.24
C SER A 70 -1.78 -0.27 9.50
N HIS A 71 -0.60 -0.23 8.85
CA HIS A 71 0.36 -1.32 8.94
C HIS A 71 1.65 -0.95 9.67
N GLY A 72 1.77 0.26 10.21
CA GLY A 72 3.05 0.74 10.73
C GLY A 72 3.65 -0.11 11.85
N GLU A 73 2.86 -0.44 12.86
CA GLU A 73 3.29 -1.33 13.95
C GLU A 73 3.26 -2.82 13.54
N ASP A 74 2.33 -3.20 12.65
CA ASP A 74 2.20 -4.58 12.18
C ASP A 74 3.25 -5.02 11.15
N LEU A 75 3.82 -4.08 10.40
CA LEU A 75 4.98 -4.34 9.55
C LEU A 75 6.13 -4.89 10.39
N LYS A 76 6.24 -4.58 11.69
CA LYS A 76 7.25 -5.22 12.54
C LYS A 76 6.98 -6.72 12.76
N LYS A 77 5.72 -7.14 12.75
CA LYS A 77 5.30 -8.55 12.95
C LYS A 77 5.47 -9.39 11.67
N TYR A 78 5.31 -8.77 10.50
CA TYR A 78 5.24 -9.48 9.22
C TYR A 78 6.52 -9.41 8.38
N LEU A 79 7.55 -8.67 8.82
CA LEU A 79 8.78 -8.49 8.05
C LEU A 79 9.96 -9.30 8.61
N PRO A 80 10.64 -10.12 7.79
CA PRO A 80 11.63 -11.10 8.23
C PRO A 80 13.05 -10.52 8.46
N MET A 81 13.19 -9.20 8.62
CA MET A 81 14.47 -8.49 8.82
C MET A 81 14.32 -7.54 10.02
N ASP A 82 15.43 -6.97 10.52
CA ASP A 82 15.44 -5.86 11.50
C ASP A 82 14.23 -4.95 11.28
N SER A 83 13.22 -5.13 12.14
CA SER A 83 11.86 -4.65 11.92
C SER A 83 11.82 -3.12 11.89
N ALA A 84 12.80 -2.47 12.53
CA ALA A 84 13.01 -1.04 12.51
C ALA A 84 13.47 -0.55 11.12
N PHE A 85 14.42 -1.25 10.48
CA PHE A 85 14.86 -0.92 9.12
C PHE A 85 13.71 -1.04 8.13
N ALA A 86 13.00 -2.17 8.16
CA ALA A 86 11.96 -2.46 7.19
C ALA A 86 10.77 -1.50 7.32
N PHE A 87 10.38 -1.16 8.56
CA PHE A 87 9.38 -0.12 8.82
C PHE A 87 9.82 1.26 8.31
N LYS A 88 11.04 1.70 8.63
CA LYS A 88 11.57 3.00 8.18
C LYS A 88 11.64 3.07 6.65
N PHE A 89 12.06 1.97 6.01
CA PHE A 89 12.10 1.88 4.56
C PHE A 89 10.70 1.98 3.94
N ALA A 90 9.73 1.21 4.44
CA ALA A 90 8.35 1.23 3.96
C ALA A 90 7.73 2.64 4.10
N LYS A 91 7.92 3.29 5.24
CA LYS A 91 7.46 4.67 5.47
C LYS A 91 8.08 5.66 4.49
N SER A 92 9.38 5.52 4.22
CA SER A 92 10.09 6.38 3.27
C SER A 92 9.62 6.17 1.84
N ALA A 93 9.41 4.92 1.43
CA ALA A 93 8.87 4.58 0.11
C ALA A 93 7.46 5.14 -0.06
N ALA A 94 6.59 4.98 0.95
CA ALA A 94 5.23 5.51 0.91
C ALA A 94 5.20 7.05 0.83
N LYS A 95 6.10 7.73 1.56
CA LYS A 95 6.29 9.19 1.39
C LYS A 95 6.71 9.55 -0.04
N ARG A 96 7.70 8.86 -0.62
CA ARG A 96 8.12 9.15 -2.01
C ARG A 96 7.01 8.87 -3.02
N ILE A 97 6.22 7.81 -2.83
CA ILE A 97 5.02 7.54 -3.64
C ILE A 97 4.03 8.71 -3.55
N GLN A 98 3.83 9.28 -2.36
CA GLN A 98 2.97 10.45 -2.16
C GLN A 98 3.51 11.67 -2.92
N ASP A 99 4.80 11.98 -2.76
CA ASP A 99 5.46 13.12 -3.40
C ASP A 99 5.36 13.00 -4.94
N TYR A 100 5.70 11.84 -5.52
CA TYR A 100 5.57 11.61 -6.96
C TYR A 100 4.12 11.60 -7.46
N SER A 101 3.16 11.21 -6.63
CA SER A 101 1.73 11.30 -6.97
C SER A 101 1.23 12.74 -7.02
N ASP A 102 1.81 13.61 -6.19
CA ASP A 102 1.51 15.05 -6.20
C ASP A 102 2.12 15.73 -7.43
N GLU A 103 3.36 15.38 -7.78
CA GLU A 103 4.00 15.81 -9.05
C GLU A 103 3.18 15.35 -10.26
N LEU A 104 2.73 14.09 -10.29
CA LEU A 104 1.89 13.56 -11.37
C LEU A 104 0.56 14.32 -11.49
N THR A 105 0.00 14.77 -10.36
CA THR A 105 -1.21 15.61 -10.34
C THR A 105 -0.93 16.99 -10.92
N GLU A 106 0.19 17.60 -10.54
CA GLU A 106 0.61 18.92 -11.02
C GLU A 106 0.90 18.91 -12.52
N ASP A 107 1.65 17.93 -13.01
CA ASP A 107 1.97 17.79 -14.44
C ASP A 107 0.73 17.54 -15.31
N LEU A 108 -0.21 16.74 -14.79
CA LEU A 108 -1.49 16.48 -15.45
C LEU A 108 -2.35 17.77 -15.57
N ASN A 109 -2.31 18.64 -14.56
CA ASN A 109 -3.11 19.86 -14.52
C ASN A 109 -2.45 21.06 -15.22
N SER A 110 -1.12 21.17 -15.16
CA SER A 110 -0.40 22.38 -15.58
C SER A 110 -0.28 22.50 -17.10
N LYS A 111 0.08 21.40 -17.80
CA LYS A 111 0.26 21.39 -19.27
C LYS A 111 -0.04 20.04 -19.95
N LYS A 112 -0.42 19.00 -19.20
CA LYS A 112 -0.48 17.61 -19.71
C LYS A 112 0.85 17.18 -20.33
N ASP A 113 1.96 17.48 -19.66
CA ASP A 113 3.29 17.05 -20.10
C ASP A 113 3.44 15.54 -19.88
N TYR A 114 3.02 14.75 -20.88
CA TYR A 114 2.99 13.29 -20.78
C TYR A 114 4.37 12.66 -20.60
N MET A 115 5.46 13.36 -20.94
CA MET A 115 6.81 12.88 -20.64
C MET A 115 7.08 12.94 -19.14
N LYS A 116 6.78 14.08 -18.48
CA LYS A 116 6.92 14.20 -17.03
C LYS A 116 5.96 13.31 -16.26
N ILE A 117 4.70 13.23 -16.70
CA ILE A 117 3.70 12.31 -16.15
C ILE A 117 4.22 10.86 -16.19
N SER A 118 4.82 10.45 -17.31
CA SER A 118 5.40 9.11 -17.44
C SER A 118 6.61 8.90 -16.52
N ALA A 119 7.47 9.91 -16.38
CA ALA A 119 8.62 9.85 -15.47
C ALA A 119 8.18 9.68 -14.00
N SER A 120 7.23 10.50 -13.54
CA SER A 120 6.67 10.40 -12.17
C SER A 120 5.99 9.05 -11.94
N TYR A 121 5.27 8.53 -12.95
CA TYR A 121 4.72 7.17 -12.90
C TYR A 121 5.82 6.11 -12.72
N THR A 122 6.90 6.19 -13.48
CA THR A 122 8.05 5.26 -13.36
C THR A 122 8.72 5.38 -11.98
N HIS A 123 8.83 6.58 -11.42
CA HIS A 123 9.35 6.76 -10.07
C HIS A 123 8.48 6.04 -9.02
N ILE A 124 7.15 6.15 -9.11
CA ILE A 124 6.24 5.40 -8.23
C ILE A 124 6.47 3.87 -8.40
N MET A 125 6.55 3.38 -9.63
CA MET A 125 6.81 1.96 -9.90
C MET A 125 8.13 1.47 -9.29
N ASN A 126 9.18 2.30 -9.35
CA ASN A 126 10.48 2.00 -8.75
C ASN A 126 10.41 1.91 -7.23
N GLU A 127 9.59 2.75 -6.57
CA GLU A 127 9.35 2.65 -5.13
C GLU A 127 8.62 1.34 -4.77
N CYS A 128 7.63 0.95 -5.56
CA CYS A 128 6.94 -0.33 -5.39
C CYS A 128 7.91 -1.51 -5.52
N ALA A 129 8.68 -1.57 -6.61
CA ALA A 129 9.65 -2.63 -6.85
C ALA A 129 10.77 -2.64 -5.80
N GLY A 130 11.28 -1.46 -5.43
CA GLY A 130 12.35 -1.31 -4.44
C GLY A 130 11.94 -1.76 -3.04
N CYS A 131 10.69 -1.48 -2.65
CA CYS A 131 10.07 -2.00 -1.44
C CYS A 131 9.97 -3.53 -1.50
N HIS A 132 9.42 -4.08 -2.57
CA HIS A 132 9.26 -5.53 -2.68
C HIS A 132 10.58 -6.30 -2.71
N LEU A 133 11.60 -5.79 -3.40
CA LEU A 133 12.95 -6.39 -3.40
C LEU A 133 13.54 -6.45 -1.99
N ARG A 134 13.46 -5.36 -1.22
CA ARG A 134 14.11 -5.27 0.11
C ARG A 134 13.31 -5.95 1.20
N ILE A 135 11.99 -5.82 1.14
CA ILE A 135 11.09 -6.23 2.22
C ILE A 135 10.54 -7.64 1.97
N ARG A 136 10.13 -7.93 0.72
CA ARG A 136 9.58 -9.25 0.34
C ARG A 136 10.62 -10.19 -0.24
N LYS A 137 11.85 -9.72 -0.47
CA LYS A 137 12.97 -10.51 -1.04
C LYS A 137 12.58 -11.17 -2.36
N TRP A 138 11.97 -10.38 -3.25
CA TRP A 138 11.75 -10.74 -4.65
C TRP A 138 13.07 -11.02 -5.37
#